data_AF-A0A1I7Y0L5-F1
#
_entry.id   AF-A0A1I7Y0L5-F1
#
_cell.length_a   1.000
_cell.length_b   1.000
_cell.length_c   1.000
_cell.angle_alpha   90.00
_cell.angle_beta   90.00
_cell.angle_gamma   90.00
#
_symmetry.space_group_name_H-M   'P 1'
#
loop_
_entity.id
_entity.type
_entity.pdbx_description
1 polymer ?
#
loop_
_entity_poly.entity_id
_entity_poly.type
_entity_poly.pdbx_seq_one_letter_code
_entity_poly.pdbx_strand_id
1 'polypeptide(L)'
;MDMDSKYRGMLQVVNVFVFCGTILLVTLGAAVNVFHTCPTLYGSDACSGMTAWIVFFYLQAMVNLFLVCYTSRQNEVSLWIAKVSLSQNIMDRLKTCVVCCAPKPRRAYHCKLCNICVLRCDHHCLFAGACIGIANLRYFIVFLFWASIGIAYTSTHMYKYFNAYATRSEYLGSFGYFPPIVIGRALLDFEYFPTALVVSFLWTGIQVGISLFVLFIAQVYYLMTGFTTYEYHFLRGQSKNKLKGDGGSITDRLQLIFGHPWFLSFICPQPFRPSELTPEIISNLFSDGGEVKVV
;
A
#
# COMPACT_ATOMS: atom_id res chain seq x y z
N MET A 1 0.40 -12.54 -25.55
CA MET A 1 1.75 -11.96 -25.68
C MET A 1 2.46 -12.13 -24.35
N ASP A 2 3.27 -13.18 -24.27
CA ASP A 2 4.15 -13.41 -23.12
C ASP A 2 5.21 -12.29 -23.07
N MET A 3 5.55 -11.85 -21.87
CA MET A 3 6.59 -10.83 -21.69
C MET A 3 7.93 -11.54 -21.72
N ASP A 4 8.84 -11.08 -22.57
CA ASP A 4 10.20 -11.63 -22.66
C ASP A 4 10.84 -11.70 -21.26
N SER A 5 11.42 -12.86 -20.96
CA SER A 5 12.09 -13.20 -19.71
C SER A 5 13.08 -12.14 -19.26
N LYS A 6 13.80 -11.51 -20.20
CA LYS A 6 14.76 -10.43 -19.93
C LYS A 6 14.08 -9.18 -19.37
N TYR A 7 12.99 -8.74 -20.00
CA TYR A 7 12.21 -7.60 -19.53
C TYR A 7 11.59 -7.84 -18.15
N ARG A 8 11.15 -9.07 -17.89
CA ARG A 8 10.63 -9.47 -16.58
C ARG A 8 11.70 -9.37 -15.50
N GLY A 9 12.90 -9.88 -15.74
CA GLY A 9 14.02 -9.80 -14.80
C GLY A 9 14.40 -8.35 -14.48
N MET A 10 14.45 -7.48 -15.49
CA MET A 10 14.70 -6.05 -15.31
C MET A 10 13.65 -5.38 -14.41
N LEU A 11 12.36 -5.65 -14.64
CA LEU A 11 11.29 -5.08 -13.82
C LEU A 11 11.31 -5.58 -12.37
N GLN A 12 11.72 -6.83 -12.14
CA GLN A 12 11.91 -7.37 -10.79
C GLN A 12 13.06 -6.66 -10.06
N VAL A 13 14.16 -6.37 -10.75
CA VAL A 13 15.27 -5.59 -10.18
C VAL A 13 14.80 -4.18 -9.80
N VAL A 14 14.09 -3.49 -10.69
CA VAL A 14 13.51 -2.17 -10.40
C VAL A 14 12.57 -2.24 -9.19
N ASN A 15 11.73 -3.26 -9.10
CA ASN A 15 10.82 -3.48 -7.98
C ASN A 15 11.57 -3.61 -6.65
N VAL A 16 12.67 -4.37 -6.61
CA VAL A 16 13.51 -4.50 -5.41
C VAL A 16 14.15 -3.17 -5.03
N PHE A 17 14.71 -2.43 -5.99
CA PHE A 17 15.30 -1.11 -5.70
C PHE A 17 14.27 -0.11 -5.16
N VAL A 18 13.09 -0.04 -5.77
CA VAL A 18 12.01 0.86 -5.30
C VAL A 18 11.55 0.46 -3.91
N PHE A 19 11.35 -0.82 -3.64
CA PHE A 19 10.95 -1.34 -2.34
C PHE A 19 11.99 -1.03 -1.25
N CYS A 20 13.26 -1.40 -1.47
CA CYS A 20 14.34 -1.16 -0.52
C CYS A 20 14.59 0.34 -0.32
N GLY A 21 14.56 1.13 -1.40
CA GLY A 21 14.70 2.58 -1.33
C GLY A 21 13.58 3.25 -0.53
N THR A 22 12.35 2.75 -0.65
CA THR A 22 11.20 3.24 0.13
C THR A 22 11.39 2.98 1.62
N ILE A 23 11.79 1.76 2.00
CA ILE A 23 12.06 1.42 3.41
C ILE A 23 13.18 2.31 3.95
N LEU A 24 14.30 2.40 3.23
CA LEU A 24 15.44 3.22 3.62
C LEU A 24 15.04 4.69 3.85
N LEU A 25 14.29 5.28 2.91
CA LEU A 25 13.86 6.68 3.00
C LEU A 25 12.99 6.93 4.25
N VAL A 26 12.05 6.04 4.54
CA VAL A 26 11.16 6.15 5.71
C VAL A 26 11.95 5.98 7.00
N THR A 27 12.84 4.99 7.08
CA THR A 27 13.71 4.77 8.25
C THR A 27 14.61 5.98 8.51
N LEU A 28 15.22 6.54 7.47
CA LEU A 28 16.05 7.74 7.59
C LEU A 28 15.24 8.96 8.04
N GLY A 29 14.04 9.18 7.49
CA GLY A 29 13.18 10.30 7.92
C GLY A 29 12.77 10.20 9.39
N ALA A 30 12.46 9.00 9.87
CA ALA A 30 12.18 8.73 11.28
C ALA A 30 13.43 8.96 12.15
N ALA A 31 14.59 8.47 11.72
CA ALA A 31 15.86 8.62 12.42
C ALA A 31 16.27 10.10 12.54
N VAL A 32 16.16 10.89 11.46
CA VAL A 32 16.41 12.35 11.48
C VAL A 32 15.51 13.03 12.51
N ASN A 33 14.24 12.63 12.62
CA ASN A 33 13.36 13.21 13.63
C ASN A 33 13.81 12.89 15.07
N VAL A 34 14.14 11.63 15.35
CA VAL A 34 14.49 11.17 16.70
C VAL A 34 15.86 11.68 17.13
N PHE A 35 16.87 11.57 16.27
CA PHE A 35 18.26 11.81 16.64
C PHE A 35 18.76 13.22 16.36
N HIS A 36 18.03 14.01 15.56
CA HIS A 36 18.47 15.37 15.19
C HIS A 36 17.38 16.43 15.45
N THR A 37 16.22 16.30 14.81
CA THR A 37 15.14 17.30 14.91
C THR A 37 14.68 17.48 16.35
N CYS A 38 14.44 16.38 17.07
CA CYS A 38 13.92 16.44 18.43
C CYS A 38 14.93 17.05 19.43
N PRO A 39 16.18 16.56 19.55
CA PRO A 39 17.15 17.14 20.49
C PRO A 39 17.42 18.62 20.20
N THR A 40 17.45 19.00 18.92
CA THR A 40 17.70 20.39 18.52
C THR A 40 16.51 21.32 18.83
N LEU A 41 15.27 20.83 18.74
CA LEU A 41 14.09 21.67 19.03
C LEU A 41 13.70 21.71 20.50
N TYR A 42 13.83 20.60 21.20
CA TYR A 42 13.21 20.40 22.51
C TYR A 42 14.23 20.10 23.62
N GLY A 43 15.50 19.87 23.27
CA GLY A 43 16.49 19.30 24.17
C GLY A 43 16.34 17.78 24.33
N SER A 44 17.44 17.09 24.61
CA SER A 44 17.49 15.62 24.65
C SER A 44 16.53 15.01 25.67
N ASP A 45 16.33 15.66 26.82
CA ASP A 45 15.52 15.12 27.93
C ASP A 45 14.01 15.17 27.65
N ALA A 46 13.56 15.97 26.67
CA ALA A 46 12.15 16.13 26.32
C ALA A 46 11.70 15.24 25.15
N CYS A 47 12.57 14.37 24.62
CA CYS A 47 12.31 13.63 23.38
C CYS A 47 11.57 12.30 23.54
N SER A 48 11.37 11.81 24.76
CA SER A 48 10.79 10.48 25.02
C SER A 48 9.41 10.31 24.41
N GLY A 49 8.51 11.29 24.59
CA GLY A 49 7.15 11.25 24.06
C GLY A 49 7.10 11.27 22.52
N MET A 50 7.86 12.16 21.90
CA MET A 50 7.95 12.25 20.43
C MET A 50 8.53 10.96 19.83
N THR A 51 9.57 10.41 20.47
CA THR A 51 10.20 9.15 20.04
C THR A 51 9.22 7.99 20.14
N ALA A 52 8.47 7.87 21.23
CA ALA A 52 7.47 6.82 21.41
C ALA A 52 6.42 6.83 20.29
N TRP A 53 5.89 8.00 19.93
CA TRP A 53 4.92 8.13 18.84
C TRP A 53 5.51 7.81 17.46
N ILE A 54 6.74 8.28 17.17
CA ILE A 54 7.42 7.95 15.91
C ILE A 54 7.64 6.44 15.80
N VAL A 55 8.14 5.80 16.86
CA VAL A 55 8.35 4.35 16.89
C VAL A 55 7.02 3.61 16.70
N PHE A 56 5.95 4.05 17.36
CA PHE A 56 4.62 3.44 17.20
C PHE A 56 4.13 3.49 15.75
N PHE A 57 4.12 4.67 15.12
CA PHE A 57 3.68 4.80 13.73
C PHE A 57 4.57 4.04 12.75
N TYR A 58 5.89 4.08 12.98
CA TYR A 58 6.86 3.36 12.18
C TYR A 58 6.62 1.84 12.26
N LEU A 59 6.45 1.29 13.46
CA LEU A 59 6.18 -0.13 13.66
C LEU A 59 4.85 -0.53 13.00
N GLN A 60 3.79 0.27 13.16
CA GLN A 60 2.50 -0.01 12.51
C GLN A 60 2.62 -0.04 10.98
N ALA A 61 3.33 0.92 10.39
CA ALA A 61 3.57 0.94 8.95
C ALA A 61 4.42 -0.26 8.50
N MET A 62 5.52 -0.56 9.18
CA MET A 62 6.44 -1.64 8.80
C MET A 62 5.84 -3.03 8.98
N VAL A 63 5.11 -3.28 10.08
CA VAL A 63 4.44 -4.57 10.31
C VAL A 63 3.35 -4.81 9.26
N ASN A 64 2.54 -3.81 8.93
CA ASN A 64 1.52 -3.96 7.89
C ASN A 64 2.14 -4.12 6.49
N LEU A 65 3.21 -3.38 6.17
CA LEU A 65 3.95 -3.57 4.92
C LEU A 65 4.55 -4.98 4.81
N PHE A 66 5.14 -5.47 5.91
CA PHE A 66 5.63 -6.85 5.99
C PHE A 66 4.51 -7.86 5.73
N LEU A 67 3.35 -7.68 6.37
CA LEU A 67 2.20 -8.57 6.18
C LEU A 67 1.64 -8.52 4.76
N VAL A 68 1.65 -7.35 4.08
CA VAL A 68 1.32 -7.24 2.65
C VAL A 68 2.20 -8.16 1.82
N CYS A 69 3.52 -8.12 2.06
CA CYS A 69 4.50 -8.92 1.32
C CYS A 69 4.35 -10.41 1.65
N TYR A 70 4.31 -10.74 2.94
CA TYR A 70 4.22 -12.09 3.47
C TYR A 70 2.98 -12.84 2.95
N THR A 71 1.84 -12.16 2.90
CA THR A 71 0.57 -12.74 2.44
C THR A 71 0.32 -12.59 0.94
N SER A 72 1.24 -11.99 0.17
CA SER A 72 1.02 -11.72 -1.26
C SER A 72 0.82 -13.00 -2.08
N ARG A 73 1.57 -14.07 -1.78
CA ARG A 73 1.41 -15.38 -2.43
C ARG A 73 0.07 -16.04 -2.11
N GLN A 74 -0.53 -15.72 -0.97
CA GLN A 74 -1.85 -16.23 -0.60
C GLN A 74 -2.97 -15.67 -1.48
N ASN A 75 -2.69 -14.69 -2.35
CA ASN A 75 -3.64 -14.26 -3.37
C ASN A 75 -3.77 -15.23 -4.56
N GLU A 76 -2.95 -16.28 -4.64
CA GLU A 76 -2.98 -17.21 -5.77
C GLU A 76 -4.32 -17.93 -5.87
N VAL A 77 -4.92 -17.92 -7.05
CA VAL A 77 -6.24 -18.49 -7.33
C VAL A 77 -6.37 -19.96 -6.90
N SER A 78 -5.34 -20.76 -7.12
CA SER A 78 -5.31 -22.21 -6.81
C SER A 78 -5.66 -22.48 -5.34
N LEU A 79 -5.10 -21.68 -4.42
CA LEU A 79 -5.33 -21.77 -2.99
C LEU A 79 -6.79 -21.50 -2.61
N TRP A 80 -7.43 -20.52 -3.26
CA TRP A 80 -8.81 -20.16 -2.97
C TRP A 80 -9.82 -21.13 -3.57
N ILE A 81 -9.55 -21.68 -4.76
CA ILE A 81 -10.36 -22.75 -5.33
C ILE A 81 -10.35 -23.97 -4.41
N ALA A 82 -9.17 -24.35 -3.90
CA ALA A 82 -9.04 -25.45 -2.94
C ALA A 82 -9.79 -25.16 -1.62
N LYS A 83 -9.83 -23.90 -1.18
CA LYS A 83 -10.53 -23.50 0.05
C LYS A 83 -12.05 -23.54 -0.06
N VAL A 84 -12.63 -23.25 -1.23
CA VAL A 84 -14.08 -23.13 -1.42
C VAL A 84 -14.72 -24.42 -1.98
N SER A 85 -13.93 -25.39 -2.44
CA SER A 85 -14.41 -26.68 -2.97
C SER A 85 -15.48 -26.53 -4.06
N LEU A 86 -15.13 -25.82 -5.15
CA LEU A 86 -16.06 -25.57 -6.26
C LEU A 86 -16.51 -26.87 -6.95
N SER A 87 -17.78 -26.93 -7.36
CA SER A 87 -18.28 -28.05 -8.16
C SER A 87 -17.66 -28.08 -9.56
N GLN A 88 -17.55 -29.27 -10.15
CA GLN A 88 -16.95 -29.45 -11.47
C GLN A 88 -17.64 -28.59 -12.54
N ASN A 89 -18.98 -28.48 -12.49
CA ASN A 89 -19.76 -27.62 -13.39
C ASN A 89 -19.36 -26.14 -13.33
N ILE A 90 -18.94 -25.64 -12.16
CA ILE A 90 -18.45 -24.26 -12.03
C ILE A 90 -17.03 -24.19 -12.59
N MET A 91 -16.17 -25.15 -12.24
CA MET A 91 -14.79 -25.23 -12.72
C MET A 91 -14.69 -25.23 -14.25
N ASP A 92 -15.54 -26.01 -14.93
CA ASP A 92 -15.58 -26.13 -16.39
C ASP A 92 -16.02 -24.83 -17.09
N ARG A 93 -16.74 -23.95 -16.38
CA ARG A 93 -17.16 -22.64 -16.90
C ARG A 93 -16.13 -21.54 -16.66
N LEU A 94 -15.10 -21.79 -15.86
CA LEU A 94 -14.05 -20.80 -15.61
C LEU A 94 -13.21 -20.61 -16.89
N LYS A 95 -12.86 -19.36 -17.15
CA LYS A 95 -11.86 -19.07 -18.19
C LYS A 95 -10.52 -19.67 -17.77
N THR A 96 -9.67 -19.98 -18.73
CA THR A 96 -8.30 -20.46 -18.45
C THR A 96 -7.30 -19.32 -18.63
N CYS A 97 -6.34 -19.21 -17.72
CA CYS A 97 -5.17 -18.37 -17.94
C CYS A 97 -4.20 -19.09 -18.89
N VAL A 98 -3.92 -18.50 -20.05
CA VAL A 98 -2.99 -19.09 -21.04
C VAL A 98 -1.54 -19.18 -20.55
N VAL A 99 -1.14 -18.34 -19.58
CA VAL A 99 0.23 -18.33 -19.05
C VAL A 99 0.40 -19.35 -17.93
N CYS A 100 -0.57 -19.43 -17.01
CA CYS A 100 -0.53 -20.36 -15.89
C CYS A 100 -1.09 -21.75 -16.24
N CYS A 101 -1.76 -21.90 -17.38
CA CYS A 101 -2.51 -23.10 -17.78
C CYS A 101 -3.48 -23.59 -16.68
N ALA A 102 -4.12 -22.65 -15.98
CA ALA A 102 -4.95 -22.92 -14.82
C ALA A 102 -6.28 -22.15 -14.87
N PRO A 103 -7.34 -22.63 -14.17
CA PRO A 103 -8.60 -21.93 -14.04
C PRO A 103 -8.41 -20.50 -13.52
N LYS A 104 -9.08 -19.56 -14.16
CA LYS A 104 -9.01 -18.12 -13.93
C LYS A 104 -10.42 -17.59 -13.66
N PRO A 105 -10.78 -17.42 -12.37
CA PRO A 105 -12.01 -16.79 -11.95
C PRO A 105 -12.17 -15.38 -12.54
N ARG A 106 -13.41 -14.91 -12.56
CA ARG A 106 -13.79 -13.69 -13.27
C ARG A 106 -13.03 -12.44 -12.81
N ARG A 107 -12.80 -12.33 -11.50
CA ARG A 107 -12.10 -11.19 -10.86
C ARG A 107 -10.61 -11.49 -10.62
N ALA A 108 -10.08 -12.56 -11.18
CA ALA A 108 -8.67 -12.88 -11.10
C ALA A 108 -7.90 -12.30 -12.30
N TYR A 109 -6.66 -11.85 -12.08
CA TYR A 109 -5.80 -11.33 -13.14
C TYR A 109 -4.38 -11.88 -13.01
N HIS A 110 -3.75 -12.17 -14.15
CA HIS A 110 -2.38 -12.67 -14.17
C HIS A 110 -1.41 -11.49 -14.01
N CYS A 111 -0.64 -11.47 -12.93
CA CYS A 111 0.43 -10.51 -12.75
C CYS A 111 1.72 -11.06 -13.38
N LYS A 112 2.23 -10.36 -14.40
CA LYS A 112 3.46 -10.75 -15.10
C LYS A 112 4.71 -10.67 -14.22
N LEU A 113 4.72 -9.77 -13.23
CA LEU A 113 5.85 -9.58 -12.30
C LEU A 113 5.94 -10.71 -11.27
N CYS A 114 4.81 -11.09 -10.68
CA CYS A 114 4.73 -12.17 -9.69
C CYS A 114 4.58 -13.57 -10.32
N ASN A 115 4.26 -13.62 -11.61
CA ASN A 115 4.00 -14.83 -12.40
C ASN A 115 2.89 -15.74 -11.83
N ILE A 116 1.83 -15.14 -11.30
CA ILE A 116 0.68 -15.85 -10.74
C ILE A 116 -0.64 -15.17 -11.14
N CYS A 117 -1.72 -15.94 -11.14
CA CYS A 117 -3.07 -15.39 -11.16
C CYS A 117 -3.46 -14.96 -9.74
N VAL A 118 -3.71 -13.66 -9.57
CA VAL A 118 -4.09 -13.02 -8.31
C VAL A 118 -5.61 -12.95 -8.26
N LEU A 119 -6.24 -13.59 -7.27
CA LEU A 119 -7.68 -13.52 -7.04
C LEU A 119 -8.07 -12.14 -6.50
N ARG A 120 -9.15 -11.57 -7.02
CA ARG A 120 -9.62 -10.21 -6.71
C ARG A 120 -8.46 -9.20 -6.78
N CYS A 121 -7.71 -9.26 -7.88
CA CYS A 121 -6.49 -8.48 -8.04
C CYS A 121 -6.81 -6.98 -7.99
N ASP A 122 -6.11 -6.25 -7.12
CA ASP A 122 -6.21 -4.81 -7.05
C ASP A 122 -5.16 -4.15 -7.93
N HIS A 123 -3.88 -4.45 -7.68
CA HIS A 123 -2.75 -4.02 -8.50
C HIS A 123 -1.47 -4.74 -8.07
N HIS A 124 -0.39 -4.60 -8.85
CA HIS A 124 0.97 -4.86 -8.38
C HIS A 124 1.54 -3.55 -7.85
N CYS A 125 1.88 -3.49 -6.57
CA CYS A 125 2.45 -2.31 -5.96
C CYS A 125 3.97 -2.37 -6.04
N LEU A 126 4.59 -1.49 -6.84
CA LEU A 126 6.05 -1.39 -6.94
C LEU A 126 6.71 -0.96 -5.63
N PHE A 127 6.00 -0.17 -4.82
CA PHE A 127 6.48 0.30 -3.52
C PHE A 127 6.39 -0.74 -2.40
N ALA A 128 5.54 -1.76 -2.57
CA ALA A 128 5.43 -2.88 -1.64
C ALA A 128 6.12 -4.15 -2.16
N GLY A 129 6.68 -4.13 -3.38
CA GLY A 129 7.31 -5.31 -3.95
C GLY A 129 6.34 -6.45 -4.31
N ALA A 130 5.02 -6.25 -4.20
CA ALA A 130 4.06 -7.33 -4.07
C ALA A 130 2.73 -7.07 -4.80
N CYS A 131 2.01 -8.14 -5.16
CA CYS A 131 0.63 -8.04 -5.61
C CYS A 131 -0.30 -7.77 -4.42
N ILE A 132 -1.23 -6.84 -4.61
CA ILE A 132 -2.34 -6.55 -3.72
C ILE A 132 -3.59 -7.25 -4.27
N GLY A 133 -4.27 -8.00 -3.42
CA GLY A 133 -5.46 -8.78 -3.75
C GLY A 133 -6.25 -9.16 -2.51
N ILE A 134 -7.08 -10.19 -2.63
CA ILE A 134 -8.03 -10.59 -1.59
C ILE A 134 -7.39 -10.87 -0.21
N ALA A 135 -6.20 -11.47 -0.15
CA ALA A 135 -5.57 -11.93 1.09
C ALA A 135 -4.91 -10.79 1.89
N ASN A 136 -4.51 -9.72 1.21
CA ASN A 136 -3.60 -8.72 1.77
C ASN A 136 -4.04 -7.26 1.62
N LEU A 137 -5.19 -6.99 0.97
CA LEU A 137 -5.73 -5.64 0.82
C LEU A 137 -5.95 -4.92 2.16
N ARG A 138 -6.36 -5.64 3.21
CA ARG A 138 -6.49 -5.08 4.57
C ARG A 138 -5.20 -4.47 5.10
N TYR A 139 -4.08 -5.19 5.01
CA TYR A 139 -2.80 -4.72 5.50
C TYR A 139 -2.32 -3.53 4.68
N PHE A 140 -2.63 -3.53 3.38
CA PHE A 140 -2.31 -2.40 2.52
C PHE A 140 -3.07 -1.13 2.93
N ILE A 141 -4.38 -1.21 3.20
CA ILE A 141 -5.18 -0.07 3.67
C ILE A 141 -4.67 0.45 5.02
N VAL A 142 -4.37 -0.45 5.96
CA VAL A 142 -3.87 -0.09 7.30
C VAL A 142 -2.47 0.49 7.23
N PHE A 143 -1.60 -0.03 6.36
CA PHE A 143 -0.29 0.55 6.05
C PHE A 143 -0.44 2.00 5.55
N LEU A 144 -1.29 2.24 4.55
CA LEU A 144 -1.49 3.58 4.00
C LEU A 144 -1.97 4.57 5.09
N PHE A 145 -2.87 4.14 5.97
CA PHE A 145 -3.37 4.94 7.07
C PHE A 145 -2.26 5.34 8.07
N TRP A 146 -1.56 4.36 8.64
CA TRP A 146 -0.53 4.63 9.64
C TRP A 146 0.69 5.33 9.07
N ALA A 147 1.08 5.02 7.83
CA ALA A 147 2.16 5.72 7.14
C ALA A 147 1.79 7.21 6.90
N SER A 148 0.54 7.50 6.52
CA SER A 148 0.07 8.89 6.36
C SER A 148 0.13 9.66 7.68
N ILE A 149 -0.33 9.05 8.78
CA ILE A 149 -0.28 9.68 10.12
C ILE A 149 1.16 9.89 10.58
N GLY A 150 2.02 8.89 10.45
CA GLY A 150 3.43 8.98 10.86
C GLY A 150 4.19 10.06 10.09
N ILE A 151 3.94 10.19 8.78
CA ILE A 151 4.54 11.24 7.96
C ILE A 151 3.99 12.62 8.33
N ALA A 152 2.69 12.77 8.57
CA ALA A 152 2.12 14.05 9.01
C ALA A 152 2.69 14.49 10.37
N TYR A 153 2.84 13.55 11.30
CA TYR A 153 3.42 13.78 12.62
C TYR A 153 4.88 14.25 12.53
N THR A 154 5.73 13.49 11.85
CA THR A 154 7.15 13.83 11.66
C THR A 154 7.33 15.14 10.86
N SER A 155 6.52 15.37 9.83
CA SER A 155 6.56 16.61 9.04
C SER A 155 6.19 17.84 9.87
N THR A 156 5.32 17.71 10.87
CA THR A 156 4.97 18.82 11.78
C THR A 156 6.19 19.26 12.61
N HIS A 157 6.98 18.30 13.10
CA HIS A 157 8.20 18.61 13.86
C HIS A 157 9.31 19.16 12.96
N MET A 158 9.50 18.58 11.77
CA MET A 158 10.45 19.10 10.77
C MET A 158 10.06 20.51 10.28
N TYR A 159 8.77 20.82 10.20
CA TYR A 159 8.30 22.17 9.89
C TYR A 159 8.63 23.17 11.01
N LYS A 160 8.47 22.78 12.28
CA LYS A 160 8.91 23.61 13.42
C LYS A 160 10.42 23.85 13.38
N TYR A 161 11.21 22.82 13.04
CA TYR A 161 12.65 22.92 12.85
C TYR A 161 13.00 23.91 11.75
N PHE A 162 12.35 23.76 10.58
CA PHE A 162 12.52 24.66 9.46
C PHE A 162 12.30 26.12 9.85
N ASN A 163 11.22 26.44 10.57
CA ASN A 163 10.94 27.82 10.99
C ASN A 163 11.94 28.37 12.01
N ALA A 164 12.56 27.52 12.83
CA ALA A 164 13.51 27.93 13.85
C ALA A 164 14.94 28.09 13.32
N TYR A 165 15.36 27.24 12.36
CA TYR A 165 16.77 27.07 12.01
C TYR A 165 17.12 27.27 10.53
N ALA A 166 16.14 27.31 9.62
CA ALA A 166 16.45 27.50 8.20
C ALA A 166 16.84 28.95 7.89
N THR A 167 17.94 29.11 7.16
CA THR A 167 18.39 30.43 6.74
C THR A 167 17.49 30.95 5.62
N ARG A 168 16.96 32.17 5.80
CA ARG A 168 16.12 32.81 4.80
C ARG A 168 16.92 33.07 3.52
N SER A 169 16.48 32.47 2.43
CA SER A 169 17.03 32.78 1.11
C SER A 169 16.39 34.06 0.54
N GLU A 170 17.09 35.19 0.63
CA GLU A 170 16.61 36.48 0.11
C GLU A 170 16.42 36.48 -1.41
N TYR A 171 17.38 35.93 -2.17
CA TYR A 171 17.35 35.95 -3.63
C TYR A 171 16.39 34.91 -4.24
N LEU A 172 16.36 33.68 -3.72
CA LEU A 172 15.54 32.60 -4.27
C LEU A 172 14.16 32.47 -3.61
N GLY A 173 13.91 33.20 -2.51
CA GLY A 173 12.68 33.03 -1.71
C GLY A 173 12.41 31.56 -1.36
N SER A 174 11.15 31.13 -1.51
CA SER A 174 10.73 29.74 -1.24
C SER A 174 11.39 28.69 -2.13
N PHE A 175 11.84 29.05 -3.34
CA PHE A 175 12.56 28.12 -4.23
C PHE A 175 13.92 27.72 -3.65
N GLY A 176 14.50 28.53 -2.76
CA GLY A 176 15.74 28.23 -2.04
C GLY A 176 15.68 26.98 -1.17
N TYR A 177 14.50 26.43 -0.92
CA TYR A 177 14.26 25.24 -0.11
C TYR A 177 13.92 23.98 -0.91
N PHE A 178 13.89 24.06 -2.24
CA PHE A 178 13.74 22.88 -3.09
C PHE A 178 14.95 21.94 -2.88
N PRO A 179 14.79 20.61 -2.72
CA PRO A 179 15.85 19.74 -2.20
C PRO A 179 17.22 19.85 -2.92
N PRO A 180 17.30 19.81 -4.26
CA PRO A 180 18.58 20.02 -4.95
C PRO A 180 19.22 21.39 -4.66
N ILE A 181 18.40 22.45 -4.50
CA ILE A 181 18.87 23.81 -4.28
C ILE A 181 19.35 24.00 -2.84
N VAL A 182 18.59 23.53 -1.85
CA VAL A 182 18.98 23.66 -0.43
C VAL A 182 20.22 22.83 -0.11
N ILE A 183 20.38 21.65 -0.74
CA ILE A 183 21.60 20.86 -0.65
C ILE A 183 22.76 21.59 -1.33
N GLY A 184 22.57 22.16 -2.52
CA GLY A 184 23.60 22.97 -3.19
C GLY A 184 24.03 24.17 -2.35
N ARG A 185 23.10 24.87 -1.71
CA ARG A 185 23.38 25.97 -0.77
C ARG A 185 24.22 25.48 0.41
N ALA A 186 23.90 24.31 0.97
CA ALA A 186 24.67 23.75 2.07
C ALA A 186 26.08 23.32 1.67
N LEU A 187 26.26 22.79 0.45
CA LEU A 187 27.58 22.44 -0.08
C LEU A 187 28.47 23.66 -0.37
N LEU A 188 27.87 24.84 -0.47
CA LEU A 188 28.53 26.13 -0.67
C LEU A 188 28.58 26.97 0.63
N ASP A 189 28.33 26.35 1.79
CA ASP A 189 28.33 26.98 3.12
C ASP A 189 27.30 28.12 3.31
N PHE A 190 26.28 28.21 2.45
CA PHE A 190 25.15 29.14 2.61
C PHE A 190 24.00 28.59 3.46
N GLU A 191 24.07 27.34 3.90
CA GLU A 191 23.08 26.68 4.76
C GLU A 191 23.77 25.59 5.59
N TYR A 192 23.35 25.39 6.84
CA TYR A 192 23.87 24.29 7.64
C TYR A 192 23.42 22.95 7.04
N PHE A 193 24.35 22.03 6.78
CA PHE A 193 24.06 20.79 6.06
C PHE A 193 22.95 19.93 6.71
N PRO A 194 22.94 19.69 8.03
CA PRO A 194 21.81 19.03 8.68
C PRO A 194 20.47 19.75 8.51
N THR A 195 20.46 21.08 8.47
CA THR A 195 19.24 21.85 8.17
C THR A 195 18.76 21.57 6.75
N ALA A 196 19.65 21.57 5.76
CA ALA A 196 19.31 21.23 4.38
C ALA A 196 18.76 19.80 4.23
N LEU A 197 19.29 18.84 5.01
CA LEU A 197 18.73 17.49 5.08
C LEU A 197 17.31 17.47 5.67
N VAL A 198 17.08 18.13 6.82
CA VAL A 198 15.74 18.21 7.43
C VAL A 198 14.73 18.84 6.47
N VAL A 199 15.11 19.92 5.79
CA VAL A 199 14.26 20.58 4.78
C VAL A 199 13.97 19.65 3.59
N SER A 200 14.96 18.90 3.13
CA SER A 200 14.77 17.91 2.05
C SER A 200 13.82 16.78 2.45
N PHE A 201 13.93 16.29 3.69
CA PHE A 201 13.00 15.29 4.24
C PHE A 201 11.60 15.85 4.47
N LEU A 202 11.46 17.11 4.91
CA LEU A 202 10.17 17.78 5.04
C LEU A 202 9.48 17.87 3.67
N TRP A 203 10.19 18.31 2.64
CA TRP A 203 9.64 18.43 1.29
C TRP A 203 9.17 17.08 0.74
N THR A 204 10.03 16.08 0.85
CA THR A 204 9.72 14.71 0.41
C THR A 204 8.58 14.11 1.24
N GLY A 205 8.58 14.34 2.55
CA GLY A 205 7.55 13.91 3.49
C GLY A 205 6.18 14.48 3.14
N ILE A 206 6.07 15.77 2.84
CA ILE A 206 4.79 16.39 2.45
C ILE A 206 4.25 15.74 1.16
N GLN A 207 5.09 15.59 0.13
CA GLN A 207 4.66 15.00 -1.15
C GLN A 207 4.21 13.54 -0.98
N VAL A 208 5.00 12.73 -0.27
CA VAL A 208 4.68 11.33 0.00
C VAL A 208 3.45 11.22 0.89
N GLY A 209 3.33 12.04 1.93
CA GLY A 209 2.19 12.06 2.85
C GLY A 209 0.88 12.36 2.13
N ILE A 210 0.86 13.38 1.26
CA ILE A 210 -0.32 13.68 0.41
C ILE A 210 -0.64 12.48 -0.49
N SER A 211 0.37 11.91 -1.15
CA SER A 211 0.17 10.78 -2.07
C SER A 211 -0.40 9.55 -1.36
N LEU A 212 0.13 9.19 -0.18
CA LEU A 212 -0.36 8.08 0.63
C LEU A 212 -1.78 8.34 1.14
N PHE A 213 -2.10 9.56 1.55
CA PHE A 213 -3.44 9.89 2.02
C PHE A 213 -4.47 9.83 0.88
N VAL A 214 -4.14 10.32 -0.32
CA VAL A 214 -4.99 10.19 -1.51
C VAL A 214 -5.19 8.71 -1.86
N LEU A 215 -4.13 7.90 -1.82
CA LEU A 215 -4.23 6.45 -2.04
C LEU A 215 -5.10 5.76 -0.99
N PHE A 216 -4.98 6.16 0.29
CA PHE A 216 -5.83 5.65 1.36
C PHE A 216 -7.31 5.93 1.08
N ILE A 217 -7.66 7.18 0.76
CA ILE A 217 -9.04 7.58 0.44
C ILE A 217 -9.55 6.82 -0.79
N ALA A 218 -8.72 6.68 -1.83
CA ALA A 218 -9.09 5.92 -3.02
C ALA A 218 -9.38 4.44 -2.71
N GLN A 219 -8.53 3.79 -1.90
CA GLN A 219 -8.73 2.40 -1.50
C GLN A 219 -9.98 2.21 -0.63
N VAL A 220 -10.25 3.15 0.28
CA VAL A 220 -11.51 3.17 1.04
C VAL A 220 -12.70 3.32 0.09
N TYR A 221 -12.64 4.21 -0.90
CA TYR A 221 -13.69 4.36 -1.90
C TYR A 221 -13.95 3.06 -2.70
N TYR A 222 -12.90 2.36 -3.15
CA TYR A 222 -13.05 1.09 -3.86
C TYR A 222 -13.65 -0.01 -2.97
N LEU A 223 -13.20 -0.10 -1.71
CA LEU A 223 -13.80 -0.98 -0.72
C LEU A 223 -15.29 -0.68 -0.56
N MET A 224 -15.64 0.60 -0.36
CA MET A 224 -17.02 1.03 -0.14
C MET A 224 -17.92 0.81 -1.35
N THR A 225 -17.38 0.72 -2.55
CA THR A 225 -18.15 0.43 -3.78
C THR A 225 -18.14 -1.06 -4.16
N GLY A 226 -17.36 -1.89 -3.47
CA GLY A 226 -17.23 -3.33 -3.75
C GLY A 226 -16.38 -3.65 -5.00
N PHE A 227 -15.60 -2.68 -5.48
CA PHE A 227 -14.70 -2.85 -6.64
C PHE A 227 -13.24 -2.87 -6.20
N THR A 228 -12.38 -3.31 -7.11
CA THR A 228 -10.93 -3.15 -7.01
C THR A 228 -10.48 -1.97 -7.88
N THR A 229 -9.29 -1.45 -7.59
CA THR A 229 -8.61 -0.46 -8.42
C THR A 229 -8.46 -0.96 -9.86
N TYR A 230 -8.11 -2.24 -10.04
CA TYR A 230 -7.99 -2.84 -11.37
C TYR A 230 -9.29 -2.72 -12.15
N GLU A 231 -10.41 -3.08 -11.55
CA GLU A 231 -11.71 -3.07 -12.21
C GLU A 231 -12.20 -1.67 -12.51
N TYR A 232 -11.90 -0.71 -11.64
CA TYR A 232 -12.31 0.66 -11.85
C TYR A 232 -11.62 1.28 -13.07
N HIS A 233 -10.31 1.08 -13.21
CA HIS A 233 -9.45 1.77 -14.18
C HIS A 233 -9.15 0.98 -15.45
N PHE A 234 -9.04 -0.35 -15.36
CA PHE A 234 -8.57 -1.20 -16.47
C PHE A 234 -9.68 -1.98 -17.16
N LEU A 235 -10.83 -2.21 -16.50
CA LEU A 235 -11.98 -2.77 -17.20
C LEU A 235 -12.68 -1.69 -18.03
N ARG A 236 -12.97 -2.03 -19.30
CA ARG A 236 -13.66 -1.16 -20.26
C ARG A 236 -14.80 -1.90 -20.94
N GLY A 237 -15.77 -1.13 -21.43
CA GLY A 237 -16.88 -1.64 -22.25
C GLY A 237 -17.72 -2.72 -21.55
N GLN A 238 -18.11 -3.73 -22.31
CA GLN A 238 -19.04 -4.77 -21.83
C GLN A 238 -18.54 -5.56 -20.61
N SER A 239 -17.22 -5.71 -20.43
CA SER A 239 -16.65 -6.40 -19.26
C SER A 239 -16.94 -5.66 -17.96
N LYS A 240 -16.94 -4.31 -17.99
CA LYS A 240 -17.30 -3.48 -16.84
C LYS A 240 -18.81 -3.52 -16.57
N ASN A 241 -19.63 -3.41 -17.60
CA ASN A 241 -21.10 -3.38 -17.47
C ASN A 241 -21.70 -4.66 -16.88
N LYS A 242 -21.04 -5.80 -17.09
CA LYS A 242 -21.50 -7.07 -16.51
C LYS A 242 -21.10 -7.24 -15.05
N LEU A 243 -20.10 -6.51 -14.55
CA LEU A 243 -19.49 -6.75 -13.24
C LEU A 243 -20.32 -6.09 -12.13
N LYS A 244 -20.67 -6.87 -11.12
CA LYS A 244 -21.33 -6.40 -9.90
C LYS A 244 -20.27 -6.19 -8.81
N GLY A 245 -20.45 -5.17 -7.98
CA GLY A 245 -19.61 -4.95 -6.80
C GLY A 245 -19.79 -6.06 -5.77
N ASP A 246 -18.77 -6.31 -4.95
CA ASP A 246 -18.86 -7.25 -3.83
C ASP A 246 -19.82 -6.75 -2.75
N GLY A 247 -20.56 -7.68 -2.14
CA GLY A 247 -21.36 -7.47 -0.93
C GLY A 247 -22.63 -6.62 -1.12
N GLY A 248 -23.76 -7.13 -0.64
CA GLY A 248 -25.02 -6.40 -0.57
C GLY A 248 -25.01 -5.20 0.39
N SER A 249 -24.19 -5.26 1.45
CA SER A 249 -24.06 -4.17 2.45
C SER A 249 -22.60 -3.70 2.64
N ILE A 250 -22.44 -2.54 3.28
CA ILE A 250 -21.12 -2.02 3.69
C ILE A 250 -20.44 -2.98 4.68
N THR A 251 -21.22 -3.59 5.57
CA THR A 251 -20.71 -4.56 6.54
C THR A 251 -20.10 -5.78 5.85
N ASP A 252 -20.75 -6.32 4.82
CA ASP A 252 -20.23 -7.45 4.04
C ASP A 252 -18.89 -7.10 3.37
N ARG A 253 -18.79 -5.88 2.83
CA ARG A 253 -17.55 -5.38 2.20
C ARG A 253 -16.42 -5.23 3.21
N LEU A 254 -16.73 -4.72 4.40
CA LEU A 254 -15.75 -4.59 5.49
C LEU A 254 -15.30 -5.96 6.00
N GLN A 255 -16.21 -6.91 6.19
CA GLN A 255 -15.89 -8.26 6.65
C GLN A 255 -15.12 -9.08 5.59
N LEU A 256 -15.39 -8.86 4.30
CA LEU A 256 -14.59 -9.42 3.21
C LEU A 256 -13.12 -9.02 3.33
N ILE A 257 -12.85 -7.74 3.62
CA ILE A 257 -11.47 -7.24 3.66
C ILE A 257 -10.83 -7.45 5.03
N PHE A 258 -11.51 -7.10 6.11
CA PHE A 258 -10.95 -7.02 7.46
C PHE A 258 -11.33 -8.21 8.37
N GLY A 259 -12.27 -9.06 7.96
CA GLY A 259 -12.84 -10.13 8.78
C GLY A 259 -13.77 -9.61 9.88
N HIS A 260 -14.39 -10.49 10.67
CA HIS A 260 -15.14 -10.11 11.86
C HIS A 260 -14.30 -10.24 13.14
N PRO A 261 -14.33 -9.28 14.08
CA PRO A 261 -14.89 -7.94 13.94
C PRO A 261 -13.90 -7.01 13.22
N TRP A 262 -14.38 -6.31 12.18
CA TRP A 262 -13.52 -5.61 11.23
C TRP A 262 -12.71 -4.47 11.85
N PHE A 263 -13.20 -3.82 12.90
CA PHE A 263 -12.56 -2.65 13.51
C PHE A 263 -11.26 -2.99 14.25
N LEU A 264 -11.12 -4.21 14.78
CA LEU A 264 -9.89 -4.59 15.47
C LEU A 264 -8.71 -4.71 14.52
N SER A 265 -8.96 -5.10 13.27
CA SER A 265 -7.95 -5.22 12.21
C SER A 265 -7.32 -3.87 11.83
N PHE A 266 -7.96 -2.73 12.15
CA PHE A 266 -7.38 -1.39 11.96
C PHE A 266 -6.39 -0.99 13.06
N ILE A 267 -6.64 -1.41 14.29
CA ILE A 267 -5.81 -1.07 15.46
C ILE A 267 -4.60 -2.00 15.54
N CYS A 268 -4.82 -3.30 15.32
CA CYS A 268 -3.79 -4.32 15.38
C CYS A 268 -3.96 -5.26 14.19
N PRO A 269 -2.92 -5.47 13.37
CA PRO A 269 -3.02 -6.41 12.24
C PRO A 269 -3.32 -7.81 12.75
N GLN A 270 -4.42 -8.41 12.26
CA GLN A 270 -4.84 -9.75 12.66
C GLN A 270 -4.53 -10.78 11.55
N PRO A 271 -3.31 -11.36 11.51
CA PRO A 271 -2.93 -12.36 10.50
C PRO A 271 -3.77 -13.64 10.55
N PHE A 272 -4.28 -13.98 11.73
CA PHE A 272 -5.00 -15.23 11.96
C PHE A 272 -6.49 -15.17 11.60
N ARG A 273 -7.06 -13.98 11.38
CA ARG A 273 -8.47 -13.87 10.99
C ARG A 273 -8.58 -13.93 9.48
N PRO A 274 -9.35 -14.84 8.89
CA PRO A 274 -9.53 -14.88 7.45
C PRO A 274 -10.53 -13.79 6.98
N SER A 275 -10.46 -13.47 5.69
CA SER A 275 -11.55 -12.78 4.99
C SER A 275 -12.83 -13.62 5.03
N GLU A 276 -13.97 -12.97 5.24
CA GLU A 276 -15.28 -13.63 5.23
C GLU A 276 -15.86 -13.62 3.82
N LEU A 277 -16.18 -14.81 3.31
CA LEU A 277 -16.70 -15.02 1.97
C LEU A 277 -18.18 -15.41 2.07
N THR A 278 -19.08 -14.46 1.91
CA THR A 278 -20.51 -14.76 1.79
C THR A 278 -20.80 -15.51 0.49
N PRO A 279 -21.90 -16.28 0.39
CA PRO A 279 -22.28 -16.95 -0.85
C PRO A 279 -22.39 -16.00 -2.05
N GLU A 280 -22.85 -14.77 -1.82
CA GLU A 280 -22.90 -13.72 -2.85
C GLU A 280 -21.50 -13.33 -3.34
N ILE A 281 -20.55 -13.11 -2.42
CA ILE A 281 -19.16 -12.78 -2.76
C ILE A 281 -18.50 -13.94 -3.52
N ILE A 282 -18.70 -15.17 -3.07
CA ILE A 282 -18.18 -16.37 -3.74
C ILE A 282 -18.74 -16.45 -5.16
N SER A 283 -20.05 -16.21 -5.33
CA SER A 283 -20.67 -16.17 -6.64
C SER A 283 -20.07 -15.08 -7.52
N ASN A 284 -19.85 -13.86 -7.00
CA ASN A 284 -19.23 -12.76 -7.75
C ASN A 284 -17.77 -13.03 -8.14
N LEU A 285 -17.04 -13.81 -7.34
CA LEU A 285 -15.65 -14.18 -7.62
C LEU A 285 -15.55 -15.31 -8.65
N PHE A 286 -16.37 -16.35 -8.53
CA PHE A 286 -16.20 -17.64 -9.20
C PHE A 286 -17.32 -18.03 -10.16
N SER A 287 -18.45 -17.33 -10.18
CA SER A 287 -19.62 -17.66 -11.01
C SER A 287 -20.01 -16.51 -11.96
N ASP A 288 -20.62 -16.86 -13.09
CA ASP A 288 -21.27 -15.91 -13.99
C ASP A 288 -22.79 -15.80 -13.70
N GLY A 289 -23.19 -15.95 -12.42
CA GLY A 289 -24.58 -15.84 -11.97
C GLY A 289 -25.27 -17.18 -11.65
N GLY A 290 -24.50 -18.26 -11.41
CA GLY A 290 -25.04 -19.53 -10.91
C GLY A 290 -24.87 -19.66 -9.39
N GLU A 291 -25.77 -20.39 -8.73
CA GLU A 291 -25.62 -20.68 -7.30
C GLU A 291 -24.34 -21.47 -7.04
N VAL A 292 -23.49 -20.93 -6.17
CA VAL A 292 -22.34 -21.64 -5.61
C VAL A 292 -22.77 -22.19 -4.26
N LYS A 293 -22.84 -23.52 -4.13
CA LYS A 293 -22.97 -24.15 -2.82
C LYS A 293 -21.60 -24.12 -2.15
N VAL A 294 -21.49 -23.36 -1.07
CA VAL A 294 -20.36 -23.43 -0.14
C VAL A 294 -20.53 -24.73 0.64
N VAL A 295 -19.56 -25.65 0.53
CA VAL A 295 -19.52 -26.87 1.35
C VAL A 295 -18.70 -26.56 2.61
#